data_AF-X8DN84-F1
#
_entry.id   AF-X8DN84-F1
#
_cell.length_a   1.000
_cell.length_b   1.000
_cell.length_c   1.000
_cell.angle_alpha   90.00
_cell.angle_beta   90.00
_cell.angle_gamma   90.00
#
_symmetry.space_group_name_H-M   'P 1'
#
loop_
_entity.id
_entity.type
_entity.pdbx_description
1 polymer ?
#
loop_
_entity_poly.entity_id
_entity_poly.type
_entity_poly.pdbx_seq_one_letter_code
_entity_poly.pdbx_strand_id
1 'polypeptide(L)'
;MSSRLALRGGLLAIQVTGHLMTGRSLSQLSPETRANVLRRLASLGPDASAALEGLKAVVLMANGADTYATELFARAREHEPARPDAVLNVISSIDSPSVVTADAVVVGSGAGGAMVARTLAQAGLDTVVVEEGRRWTVDEFRSRHPIDRFAGLYRGAGATVALGRPAIVMPMGRAVGGSTVVNSGTCYRPPLTVQRHWRDEYGLGLADPAQLSGYLDEVERTLQVAPVPLEIMGRNGTLLLVGAEALGWRAAPIPATHRGVTPAASARSAVRAMPSSECISTRCRRPAWPERGF
;
A
#
# COMPACT_ATOMS: atom_id res chain seq x y z
N MET A 1 2.73 -27.37 -1.11
CA MET A 1 3.86 -28.21 -1.59
C MET A 1 4.12 -28.06 -3.09
N SER A 2 3.08 -27.96 -3.93
CA SER A 2 3.21 -27.88 -5.40
C SER A 2 3.99 -26.66 -5.93
N SER A 3 3.85 -25.48 -5.30
CA SER A 3 4.55 -24.25 -5.72
C SER A 3 6.08 -24.30 -5.51
N ARG A 4 6.54 -24.91 -4.40
CA ARG A 4 7.98 -25.07 -4.12
C ARG A 4 8.64 -26.06 -5.08
N LEU A 5 7.94 -27.13 -5.45
CA LEU A 5 8.40 -28.10 -6.45
C LEU A 5 8.50 -27.46 -7.84
N ALA A 6 7.51 -26.68 -8.24
CA ALA A 6 7.53 -25.95 -9.51
C ALA A 6 8.70 -24.96 -9.58
N LEU A 7 8.93 -24.17 -8.52
CA LEU A 7 10.06 -23.23 -8.45
C LEU A 7 11.42 -23.95 -8.56
N ARG A 8 11.60 -25.04 -7.80
CA ARG A 8 12.83 -25.85 -7.86
C ARG A 8 13.02 -26.47 -9.24
N GLY A 9 11.96 -27.01 -9.84
CA GLY A 9 11.99 -27.56 -11.20
C GLY A 9 12.40 -26.52 -12.23
N GLY A 10 11.82 -25.32 -12.17
CA GLY A 10 12.18 -24.21 -13.07
C GLY A 10 13.64 -23.76 -12.91
N LEU A 11 14.12 -23.62 -11.67
CA LEU A 11 15.53 -23.29 -11.40
C LEU A 11 16.48 -24.38 -11.89
N LEU A 12 16.14 -25.66 -11.68
CA LEU A 12 16.91 -26.79 -12.19
C LEU A 12 16.95 -26.79 -13.72
N ALA A 13 15.82 -26.55 -14.39
CA ALA A 13 15.78 -26.45 -15.84
C ALA A 13 16.72 -25.35 -16.36
N ILE A 14 16.71 -24.17 -15.74
CA ILE A 14 17.64 -23.08 -16.08
C ILE A 14 19.10 -23.51 -15.89
N GLN A 15 19.43 -24.17 -14.78
CA GLN A 15 20.79 -24.64 -14.51
C GLN A 15 21.26 -25.69 -15.51
N VAL A 16 20.40 -26.67 -15.81
CA VAL A 16 20.68 -27.73 -16.79
C VAL A 16 20.88 -27.14 -18.17
N THR A 17 20.02 -26.23 -18.62
CA THR A 17 20.19 -25.57 -19.92
C THR A 17 21.46 -24.73 -19.99
N GLY A 18 21.79 -24.01 -18.91
CA GLY A 18 23.08 -23.32 -18.81
C GLY A 18 24.26 -24.27 -18.98
N HIS A 19 24.24 -25.41 -18.30
CA HIS A 19 25.30 -26.41 -18.39
C HIS A 19 25.38 -27.05 -19.79
N LEU A 20 24.23 -27.41 -20.39
CA LEU A 20 24.19 -27.98 -21.75
C LEU A 20 24.67 -27.00 -22.82
N MET A 21 24.38 -25.71 -22.66
CA MET A 21 24.77 -24.68 -23.65
C MET A 21 26.21 -24.20 -23.50
N THR A 22 26.79 -24.27 -22.31
CA THR A 22 28.06 -23.58 -21.99
C THR A 22 29.10 -24.42 -21.27
N GLY A 23 28.75 -25.64 -20.84
CA GLY A 23 29.58 -26.51 -20.01
C GLY A 23 29.76 -26.04 -18.56
N ARG A 24 29.10 -24.94 -18.13
CA ARG A 24 29.26 -24.35 -16.78
C ARG A 24 27.90 -24.07 -16.14
N SER A 25 27.89 -23.99 -14.80
CA SER A 25 26.69 -23.57 -14.06
C SER A 25 26.36 -22.10 -14.34
N LEU A 26 25.08 -21.75 -14.29
CA LEU A 26 24.60 -20.40 -14.56
C LEU A 26 25.27 -19.34 -13.67
N SER A 27 25.62 -19.69 -12.42
CA SER A 27 26.28 -18.78 -11.46
C SER A 27 27.74 -18.45 -11.81
N GLN A 28 28.36 -19.20 -12.71
CA GLN A 28 29.74 -19.01 -13.16
C GLN A 28 29.83 -18.28 -14.52
N LEU A 29 28.69 -18.03 -15.16
CA LEU A 29 28.63 -17.35 -16.46
C LEU A 29 28.68 -15.83 -16.30
N SER A 30 29.20 -15.14 -17.32
CA SER A 30 29.08 -13.68 -17.43
C SER A 30 27.61 -13.25 -17.59
N PRO A 31 27.24 -12.01 -17.24
CA PRO A 31 25.86 -11.53 -17.39
C PRO A 31 25.30 -11.68 -18.80
N GLU A 32 26.10 -11.40 -19.82
CA GLU A 32 25.74 -11.54 -21.24
C GLU A 32 25.42 -13.00 -21.60
N THR A 33 26.28 -13.93 -21.19
CA THR A 33 26.08 -15.36 -21.46
C THR A 33 24.86 -15.91 -20.71
N ARG A 34 24.60 -15.45 -19.47
CA ARG A 34 23.35 -15.80 -18.75
C ARG A 34 22.14 -15.29 -19.52
N ALA A 35 22.16 -14.04 -19.97
CA ALA A 35 21.06 -13.47 -20.74
C ALA A 35 20.79 -14.25 -22.04
N ASN A 36 21.83 -14.76 -22.70
CA ASN A 36 21.69 -15.62 -23.88
C ASN A 36 21.00 -16.95 -23.56
N VAL A 37 21.39 -17.62 -22.47
CA VAL A 37 20.74 -18.86 -22.01
C VAL A 37 19.26 -18.62 -21.70
N LEU A 38 18.96 -17.54 -20.97
CA LEU A 38 17.58 -17.18 -20.61
C LEU A 38 16.73 -16.84 -21.85
N ARG A 39 17.26 -16.07 -22.81
CA ARG A 39 16.57 -15.78 -24.07
C ARG A 39 16.28 -17.04 -24.87
N ARG A 40 17.20 -18.00 -24.88
CA ARG A 40 16.99 -19.28 -25.57
C ARG A 40 15.88 -20.10 -24.93
N LEU A 41 15.83 -20.15 -23.60
CA LEU A 41 14.72 -20.78 -22.88
C LEU A 41 13.37 -20.09 -23.16
N ALA A 42 13.34 -18.76 -23.16
CA ALA A 42 12.13 -18.00 -23.48
C ALA A 42 11.66 -18.26 -24.92
N SER A 43 12.58 -18.52 -25.86
CA SER A 43 12.25 -18.78 -27.26
C SER A 43 11.61 -20.15 -27.53
N LEU A 44 11.53 -21.05 -26.53
CA LEU A 44 10.87 -22.35 -26.66
C LEU A 44 9.34 -22.25 -26.84
N GLY A 45 8.75 -21.14 -26.41
CA GLY A 45 7.32 -20.89 -26.56
C GLY A 45 6.80 -19.83 -25.58
N PRO A 46 5.55 -19.36 -25.78
CA PRO A 46 4.95 -18.35 -24.92
C PRO A 46 4.86 -18.77 -23.45
N ASP A 47 4.57 -20.06 -23.19
CA ASP A 47 4.47 -20.59 -21.83
C ASP A 47 5.84 -20.64 -21.14
N ALA A 48 6.89 -21.02 -21.86
CA ALA A 48 8.26 -21.02 -21.35
C ALA A 48 8.73 -19.59 -21.03
N SER A 49 8.43 -18.63 -21.90
CA SER A 49 8.69 -17.21 -21.66
C SER A 49 7.96 -16.70 -20.43
N ALA A 50 6.66 -16.98 -20.29
CA ALA A 50 5.86 -16.56 -19.15
C ALA A 50 6.34 -17.19 -17.83
N ALA A 51 6.67 -18.49 -17.85
CA ALA A 51 7.23 -19.19 -16.69
C ALA A 51 8.58 -18.60 -16.26
N LEU A 52 9.44 -18.26 -17.23
CA LEU A 52 10.73 -17.64 -16.95
C LEU A 52 10.57 -16.23 -16.35
N GLU A 53 9.64 -15.42 -16.87
CA GLU A 53 9.33 -14.10 -16.32
C GLU A 53 8.81 -14.19 -14.88
N GLY A 54 7.90 -15.14 -14.61
CA GLY A 54 7.41 -15.41 -13.26
C GLY A 54 8.52 -15.83 -12.29
N LEU A 55 9.41 -16.74 -12.73
CA LEU A 55 10.55 -17.17 -11.93
C LEU A 55 11.54 -16.02 -11.69
N LYS A 56 11.82 -15.21 -12.70
CA LYS A 56 12.68 -14.02 -12.60
C LYS A 56 12.13 -13.05 -11.56
N ALA A 57 10.82 -12.78 -11.56
CA ALA A 57 10.20 -11.90 -10.59
C ALA A 57 10.40 -12.39 -9.14
N VAL A 58 10.19 -13.69 -8.89
CA VAL A 58 10.40 -14.29 -7.56
C VAL A 58 11.87 -14.21 -7.13
N VAL A 59 12.81 -14.54 -8.02
CA VAL A 59 14.25 -14.50 -7.72
C VAL A 59 14.72 -13.08 -7.44
N LEU A 60 14.31 -12.09 -8.25
CA LEU A 60 14.66 -10.69 -8.04
C LEU A 60 14.09 -10.16 -6.72
N MET A 61 12.86 -10.52 -6.38
CA MET A 61 12.22 -10.12 -5.13
C MET A 61 12.93 -10.72 -3.92
N ALA A 62 13.24 -12.02 -3.95
CA ALA A 62 13.96 -12.69 -2.87
C ALA A 62 15.38 -12.12 -2.72
N ASN A 63 16.12 -12.01 -3.83
CA ASN A 63 17.47 -11.44 -3.82
C ASN A 63 17.47 -10.00 -3.30
N GLY A 64 16.55 -9.16 -3.77
CA GLY A 64 16.43 -7.79 -3.29
C GLY A 64 16.08 -7.72 -1.80
N ALA A 65 15.14 -8.53 -1.35
CA ALA A 65 14.79 -8.60 0.08
C ALA A 65 16.00 -8.98 0.93
N ASP A 66 16.73 -10.04 0.57
CA ASP A 66 17.88 -10.54 1.34
C ASP A 66 19.07 -9.58 1.28
N THR A 67 19.37 -9.04 0.10
CA THR A 67 20.51 -8.13 -0.12
C THR A 67 20.38 -6.85 0.71
N TYR A 68 19.17 -6.30 0.79
CA TYR A 68 18.94 -4.99 1.40
C TYR A 68 18.32 -5.08 2.81
N ALA A 69 17.96 -6.26 3.32
CA ALA A 69 17.30 -6.40 4.63
C ALA A 69 18.10 -5.75 5.77
N THR A 70 19.40 -6.05 5.87
CA THR A 70 20.28 -5.50 6.92
C THR A 70 20.34 -3.98 6.88
N GLU A 71 20.50 -3.40 5.69
CA GLU A 71 20.52 -1.95 5.51
C GLU A 71 19.17 -1.32 5.90
N LEU A 72 18.06 -1.92 5.46
CA LEU A 72 16.72 -1.45 5.82
C LEU A 72 16.49 -1.45 7.34
N PHE A 73 16.95 -2.50 8.03
CA PHE A 73 16.84 -2.60 9.49
C PHE A 73 17.78 -1.63 10.22
N ALA A 74 18.96 -1.36 9.68
CA ALA A 74 19.87 -0.35 10.23
C ALA A 74 19.23 1.05 10.12
N ARG A 75 18.79 1.43 8.92
CA ARG A 75 18.12 2.72 8.68
C ARG A 75 16.83 2.89 9.50
N ALA A 76 16.07 1.81 9.68
CA ALA A 76 14.89 1.84 10.52
C ALA A 76 15.27 2.20 11.96
N ARG A 77 16.35 1.63 12.52
CA ARG A 77 16.80 1.90 13.89
C ARG A 77 17.38 3.30 14.09
N GLU A 78 17.90 3.92 13.05
CA GLU A 78 18.43 5.30 13.10
C GLU A 78 17.34 6.36 13.32
N HIS A 79 16.09 6.06 12.96
CA HIS A 79 15.01 7.04 12.98
C HIS A 79 13.83 6.54 13.82
N GLU A 80 13.32 7.41 14.68
CA GLU A 80 12.06 7.14 15.39
C GLU A 80 10.89 6.97 14.40
N PRO A 81 9.86 6.18 14.76
CA PRO A 81 8.66 6.05 13.94
C PRO A 81 8.01 7.41 13.67
N ALA A 82 7.91 7.79 12.39
CA ALA A 82 7.29 9.06 11.99
C ALA A 82 5.81 9.16 12.41
N ARG A 83 5.10 8.03 12.46
CA ARG A 83 3.75 7.91 13.00
C ARG A 83 3.68 6.66 13.88
N PRO A 84 3.28 6.78 15.15
CA PRO A 84 3.01 5.61 15.97
C PRO A 84 1.74 4.90 15.49
N ASP A 85 1.58 3.66 15.95
CA ASP A 85 0.39 2.87 15.78
C ASP A 85 -0.87 3.60 16.28
N ALA A 86 -1.91 3.68 15.44
CA ALA A 86 -3.19 4.25 15.85
C ALA A 86 -3.86 3.36 16.92
N VAL A 87 -4.53 3.97 17.89
CA VAL A 87 -5.36 3.21 18.84
C VAL A 87 -6.61 2.75 18.09
N LEU A 88 -6.74 1.43 17.92
CA LEU A 88 -7.83 0.80 17.19
C LEU A 88 -8.32 -0.41 17.98
N ASN A 89 -9.64 -0.53 18.12
CA ASN A 89 -10.28 -1.71 18.68
C ASN A 89 -10.37 -2.77 17.59
N VAL A 90 -9.34 -3.60 17.45
CA VAL A 90 -9.29 -4.69 16.47
C VAL A 90 -9.53 -6.01 17.21
N ILE A 91 -10.61 -6.69 16.84
CA ILE A 91 -10.97 -8.00 17.38
C ILE A 91 -10.77 -9.03 16.28
N SER A 92 -10.09 -10.14 16.60
CA SER A 92 -9.98 -11.27 15.68
C SER A 92 -11.38 -11.83 15.40
N SER A 93 -11.63 -12.31 14.17
CA SER A 93 -12.91 -12.93 13.85
C SER A 93 -13.22 -14.16 14.71
N ILE A 94 -12.19 -14.82 15.24
CA ILE A 94 -12.33 -16.00 16.12
C ILE A 94 -12.83 -15.59 17.51
N ASP A 95 -12.44 -14.40 17.96
CA ASP A 95 -12.78 -13.87 19.29
C ASP A 95 -14.04 -12.98 19.25
N SER A 96 -14.52 -12.67 18.05
CA SER A 96 -15.75 -11.91 17.83
C SER A 96 -16.98 -12.76 18.16
N PRO A 97 -18.04 -12.18 18.77
CA PRO A 97 -19.31 -12.88 18.87
C PRO A 97 -19.84 -13.22 17.47
N SER A 98 -20.61 -14.32 17.39
CA SER A 98 -21.23 -14.78 16.14
C SER A 98 -22.26 -13.79 15.57
N VAL A 99 -22.77 -12.89 16.41
CA VAL A 99 -23.68 -11.81 16.03
C VAL A 99 -23.17 -10.51 16.62
N VAL A 100 -22.98 -9.51 15.76
CA VAL A 100 -22.67 -8.13 16.12
C VAL A 100 -23.81 -7.25 15.62
N THR A 101 -24.35 -6.39 16.48
CA THR A 101 -25.37 -5.40 16.11
C THR A 101 -24.73 -4.04 16.06
N ALA A 102 -24.98 -3.28 15.00
CA ALA A 102 -24.46 -1.95 14.77
C ALA A 102 -25.46 -1.16 13.90
N ASP A 103 -25.37 0.17 13.90
CA ASP A 103 -26.17 1.02 13.02
C ASP A 103 -25.71 0.90 11.55
N ALA A 104 -24.40 0.67 11.35
CA ALA A 104 -23.82 0.50 10.02
C ALA A 104 -22.67 -0.52 10.02
N VAL A 105 -22.53 -1.24 8.90
CA VAL A 105 -21.42 -2.15 8.63
C VAL A 105 -20.68 -1.70 7.38
N VAL A 106 -19.37 -1.50 7.50
CA VAL A 106 -18.47 -1.17 6.39
C VAL A 106 -17.61 -2.40 6.08
N VAL A 107 -17.72 -2.92 4.86
CA VAL A 107 -16.93 -4.06 4.41
C VAL A 107 -15.69 -3.56 3.67
N GLY A 108 -14.52 -3.82 4.24
CA GLY A 108 -13.21 -3.37 3.77
C GLY A 108 -12.77 -2.08 4.46
N SER A 109 -11.52 -2.07 4.94
CA SER A 109 -10.91 -0.95 5.66
C SER A 109 -9.97 -0.08 4.80
N GLY A 110 -10.06 -0.21 3.47
CA GLY A 110 -9.27 0.55 2.51
C GLY A 110 -9.61 2.05 2.47
N ALA A 111 -9.04 2.77 1.50
CA ALA A 111 -9.18 4.24 1.38
C ALA A 111 -10.64 4.74 1.48
N GLY A 112 -11.57 4.11 0.76
CA GLY A 112 -12.99 4.46 0.81
C GLY A 112 -13.64 4.05 2.14
N GLY A 113 -13.46 2.79 2.54
CA GLY A 113 -14.09 2.24 3.75
C GLY A 113 -13.69 2.98 5.03
N ALA A 114 -12.42 3.35 5.16
CA ALA A 114 -11.93 4.14 6.29
C ALA A 114 -12.59 5.54 6.36
N MET A 115 -12.78 6.21 5.21
CA MET A 115 -13.44 7.52 5.17
C MET A 115 -14.94 7.43 5.45
N VAL A 116 -15.61 6.39 4.95
CA VAL A 116 -17.02 6.11 5.25
C VAL A 116 -17.18 5.84 6.76
N ALA A 117 -16.37 4.93 7.32
CA ALA A 117 -16.42 4.60 8.74
C ALA A 117 -16.18 5.82 9.62
N ARG A 118 -15.20 6.67 9.27
CA ARG A 118 -14.96 7.95 9.95
C ARG A 118 -16.20 8.83 9.93
N THR A 119 -16.82 9.00 8.76
CA THR A 119 -17.96 9.90 8.58
C THR A 119 -19.18 9.42 9.37
N LEU A 120 -19.48 8.12 9.33
CA LEU A 120 -20.59 7.52 10.09
C LEU A 120 -20.35 7.61 11.60
N ALA A 121 -19.13 7.32 12.06
CA ALA A 121 -18.78 7.44 13.47
C ALA A 121 -18.86 8.91 13.96
N GLN A 122 -18.44 9.88 13.14
CA GLN A 122 -18.58 11.30 13.46
C GLN A 122 -20.05 11.76 13.53
N ALA A 123 -20.95 11.11 12.79
CA ALA A 123 -22.38 11.30 12.89
C ALA A 123 -23.00 10.60 14.12
N GLY A 124 -22.20 9.90 14.93
CA GLY A 124 -22.63 9.21 16.15
C GLY A 124 -23.27 7.85 15.91
N LEU A 125 -23.07 7.23 14.74
CA LEU A 125 -23.54 5.89 14.42
C LEU A 125 -22.57 4.83 14.95
N ASP A 126 -23.11 3.79 15.59
CA ASP A 126 -22.34 2.60 15.93
C ASP A 126 -21.95 1.88 14.63
N THR A 127 -20.65 1.90 14.33
CA THR A 127 -20.13 1.48 13.02
C THR A 127 -19.11 0.37 13.19
N VAL A 128 -19.38 -0.77 12.56
CA VAL A 128 -18.46 -1.92 12.53
C VAL A 128 -17.76 -1.96 11.18
N VAL A 129 -16.44 -2.13 11.20
CA VAL A 129 -15.63 -2.34 9.98
C VAL A 129 -15.17 -3.80 9.93
N VAL A 130 -15.45 -4.47 8.83
CA VAL A 130 -15.02 -5.86 8.59
C VAL A 130 -13.87 -5.85 7.60
N GLU A 131 -12.72 -6.40 7.99
CA GLU A 131 -11.53 -6.49 7.15
C GLU A 131 -11.01 -7.93 7.14
N GLU A 132 -10.60 -8.40 5.97
CA GLU A 132 -10.06 -9.75 5.78
C GLU A 132 -8.59 -9.86 6.21
N GLY A 133 -7.85 -8.75 6.06
CA GLY A 133 -6.48 -8.64 6.52
C GLY A 133 -6.36 -8.34 8.01
N ARG A 134 -5.24 -8.76 8.60
CA ARG A 134 -4.90 -8.36 9.97
C ARG A 134 -4.39 -6.92 10.02
N ARG A 135 -4.34 -6.37 11.23
CA ARG A 135 -3.56 -5.18 11.51
C ARG A 135 -2.06 -5.51 11.49
N TRP A 136 -1.28 -4.68 10.80
CA TRP A 136 0.17 -4.69 10.82
C TRP A 136 0.66 -3.51 11.65
N THR A 137 1.58 -3.74 12.58
CA THR A 137 2.10 -2.67 13.45
C THR A 137 3.28 -1.96 12.83
N VAL A 138 3.57 -0.75 13.29
CA VAL A 138 4.71 0.03 12.84
C VAL A 138 6.02 -0.69 13.16
N ASP A 139 6.10 -1.40 14.28
CA ASP A 139 7.25 -2.24 14.60
C ASP A 139 7.44 -3.34 13.55
N GLU A 140 6.38 -4.04 13.15
CA GLU A 140 6.49 -5.10 12.14
C GLU A 140 6.99 -4.57 10.78
N PHE A 141 6.65 -3.33 10.42
CA PHE A 141 7.23 -2.68 9.23
C PHE A 141 8.74 -2.47 9.33
N ARG A 142 9.24 -2.25 10.55
CA ARG A 142 10.64 -1.92 10.87
C ARG A 142 11.48 -3.15 11.16
N SER A 143 10.90 -4.21 11.70
CA SER A 143 11.61 -5.38 12.23
C SER A 143 11.47 -6.64 11.38
N ARG A 144 10.36 -6.81 10.66
CA ARG A 144 10.07 -8.05 9.92
C ARG A 144 10.77 -8.09 8.57
N HIS A 145 11.18 -9.28 8.10
CA HIS A 145 11.87 -9.44 6.82
C HIS A 145 11.05 -8.90 5.64
N PRO A 146 11.64 -8.15 4.68
CA PRO A 146 10.89 -7.54 3.57
C PRO A 146 10.03 -8.52 2.77
N ILE A 147 10.53 -9.75 2.54
CA ILE A 147 9.77 -10.78 1.81
C ILE A 147 8.53 -11.25 2.57
N ASP A 148 8.60 -11.35 3.90
CA ASP A 148 7.49 -11.78 4.75
C ASP A 148 6.45 -10.66 4.86
N ARG A 149 6.91 -9.41 4.90
CA ARG A 149 6.02 -8.24 4.83
C ARG A 149 5.29 -8.24 3.50
N PHE A 150 5.99 -8.39 2.38
CA PHE A 150 5.38 -8.44 1.06
C PHE A 150 4.35 -9.58 0.97
N ALA A 151 4.75 -10.81 1.30
CA ALA A 151 3.87 -11.97 1.22
C ALA A 151 2.62 -11.84 2.11
N GLY A 152 2.75 -11.20 3.28
CA GLY A 152 1.67 -11.03 4.23
C GLY A 152 0.76 -9.82 3.97
N LEU A 153 1.29 -8.75 3.37
CA LEU A 153 0.54 -7.52 3.07
C LEU A 153 -0.24 -7.59 1.76
N TYR A 154 0.22 -8.38 0.79
CA TYR A 154 -0.44 -8.51 -0.50
C TYR A 154 -1.33 -9.76 -0.56
N ARG A 155 -2.52 -9.61 -1.13
CA ARG A 155 -3.43 -10.72 -1.42
C ARG A 155 -2.73 -11.74 -2.32
N GLY A 156 -2.83 -13.02 -1.95
CA GLY A 156 -2.15 -14.10 -2.66
C GLY A 156 -0.62 -13.94 -2.71
N ALA A 157 -0.02 -13.26 -1.74
CA ALA A 157 1.41 -12.92 -1.72
C ALA A 157 1.88 -12.18 -2.99
N GLY A 158 1.00 -11.33 -3.57
CA GLY A 158 1.29 -10.57 -4.78
C GLY A 158 1.09 -11.33 -6.09
N ALA A 159 0.63 -12.59 -6.03
CA ALA A 159 0.39 -13.43 -7.21
C ALA A 159 -1.02 -13.28 -7.82
N THR A 160 -1.79 -12.27 -7.41
CA THR A 160 -3.10 -12.04 -8.04
C THR A 160 -2.91 -11.43 -9.43
N VAL A 161 -3.56 -12.01 -10.43
CA VAL A 161 -3.40 -11.64 -11.84
C VAL A 161 -4.79 -11.47 -12.46
N ALA A 162 -4.98 -10.36 -13.18
CA ALA A 162 -6.08 -10.19 -14.11
C ALA A 162 -5.76 -10.95 -15.40
N LEU A 163 -6.61 -11.90 -15.75
CA LEU A 163 -6.47 -12.69 -16.97
C LEU A 163 -6.73 -11.81 -18.19
N GLY A 164 -5.83 -11.89 -19.17
CA GLY A 164 -5.86 -11.05 -20.37
C GLY A 164 -4.65 -11.32 -21.27
N ARG A 165 -4.54 -10.57 -22.36
CA ARG A 165 -3.37 -10.59 -23.25
C ARG A 165 -2.87 -9.14 -23.43
N PRO A 166 -1.83 -8.71 -22.68
CA PRO A 166 -1.08 -9.49 -21.68
C PRO A 166 -1.86 -9.69 -20.38
N ALA A 167 -1.48 -10.69 -19.60
CA ALA A 167 -1.94 -10.82 -18.22
C ALA A 167 -1.32 -9.69 -17.37
N ILE A 168 -2.09 -9.16 -16.41
CA ILE A 168 -1.67 -8.00 -15.60
C ILE A 168 -1.66 -8.39 -14.13
N VAL A 169 -0.53 -8.18 -13.45
CA VAL A 169 -0.43 -8.38 -12.01
C VAL A 169 -1.26 -7.30 -11.29
N MET A 170 -2.11 -7.72 -10.35
CA MET A 170 -3.01 -6.87 -9.59
C MET A 170 -2.58 -6.84 -8.12
N PRO A 171 -1.67 -5.93 -7.74
CA PRO A 171 -1.24 -5.78 -6.35
C PRO A 171 -2.39 -5.24 -5.50
N MET A 172 -2.94 -6.07 -4.61
CA MET A 172 -4.02 -5.69 -3.71
C MET A 172 -3.59 -5.88 -2.26
N GLY A 173 -3.69 -4.82 -1.45
CA GLY A 173 -3.40 -4.90 -0.02
C GLY A 173 -4.46 -5.70 0.73
N ARG A 174 -4.01 -6.54 1.65
CA ARG A 174 -4.83 -7.34 2.56
C ARG A 174 -4.36 -7.06 4.00
N ALA A 175 -4.81 -5.94 4.53
CA ALA A 175 -4.47 -5.46 5.87
C ALA A 175 -5.56 -4.49 6.36
N VAL A 176 -5.59 -4.19 7.65
CA VAL A 176 -6.33 -3.02 8.15
C VAL A 176 -5.74 -1.76 7.51
N GLY A 177 -6.52 -1.09 6.65
CA GLY A 177 -6.07 -0.03 5.73
C GLY A 177 -6.05 -0.44 4.24
N GLY A 178 -6.22 -1.73 3.92
CA GLY A 178 -6.22 -2.26 2.57
C GLY A 178 -4.99 -1.85 1.75
N SER A 179 -5.19 -1.48 0.48
CA SER A 179 -4.10 -1.06 -0.40
C SER A 179 -3.41 0.24 0.00
N THR A 180 -3.94 1.03 0.94
CA THR A 180 -3.24 2.24 1.42
C THR A 180 -2.01 1.91 2.25
N VAL A 181 -1.91 0.67 2.73
CA VAL A 181 -0.78 0.17 3.52
C VAL A 181 0.43 -0.19 2.65
N VAL A 182 0.19 -0.43 1.35
CA VAL A 182 1.22 -0.90 0.40
C VAL A 182 1.49 0.08 -0.75
N ASN A 183 0.74 1.18 -0.83
CA ASN A 183 0.94 2.20 -1.87
C ASN A 183 2.13 3.12 -1.53
N SER A 184 2.51 3.98 -2.47
CA SER A 184 3.61 4.94 -2.30
C SER A 184 3.21 6.22 -1.52
N GLY A 185 1.99 6.30 -1.00
CA GLY A 185 1.48 7.49 -0.31
C GLY A 185 1.23 8.72 -1.18
N THR A 186 1.39 8.61 -2.51
CA THR A 186 1.16 9.69 -3.47
C THR A 186 -0.30 10.14 -3.49
N CYS A 187 -0.53 11.45 -3.50
CA CYS A 187 -1.84 12.06 -3.58
C CYS A 187 -1.91 12.99 -4.79
N TYR A 188 -2.85 12.71 -5.69
CA TYR A 188 -3.05 13.50 -6.89
C TYR A 188 -4.52 13.92 -7.00
N ARG A 189 -4.75 15.22 -7.20
CA ARG A 189 -6.10 15.71 -7.52
C ARG A 189 -6.45 15.31 -8.96
N PRO A 190 -7.64 14.76 -9.22
CA PRO A 190 -8.08 14.48 -10.59
C PRO A 190 -7.98 15.74 -11.46
N PRO A 191 -7.44 15.68 -12.69
CA PRO A 191 -7.36 16.84 -13.57
C PRO A 191 -8.77 17.40 -13.87
N LEU A 192 -8.89 18.71 -14.08
CA LEU A 192 -10.18 19.34 -14.39
C LEU A 192 -10.86 18.73 -15.63
N THR A 193 -10.09 18.29 -16.62
CA THR A 193 -10.61 17.61 -17.81
C THR A 193 -11.28 16.28 -17.45
N VAL A 194 -10.70 15.51 -16.53
CA VAL A 194 -11.26 14.24 -16.04
C VAL A 194 -12.51 14.49 -15.20
N GLN A 195 -12.48 15.48 -14.31
CA GLN A 195 -13.64 15.87 -13.50
C GLN A 195 -14.84 16.27 -14.39
N ARG A 196 -14.61 17.15 -15.36
CA ARG A 196 -15.64 17.56 -16.33
C ARG A 196 -16.15 16.40 -17.15
N HIS A 197 -15.26 15.52 -17.62
CA HIS A 197 -15.66 14.32 -18.34
C HIS A 197 -16.58 13.41 -17.50
N TRP A 198 -16.27 13.19 -16.22
CA TRP A 198 -17.15 12.45 -15.31
C TRP A 198 -18.52 13.08 -15.14
N ARG A 199 -18.57 14.40 -14.99
CA ARG A 199 -19.82 15.14 -14.84
C ARG A 199 -20.66 15.14 -16.11
N ASP A 200 -20.04 15.48 -17.24
CA ASP A 200 -20.72 15.80 -18.49
C ASP A 200 -21.11 14.53 -19.27
N GLU A 201 -20.23 13.52 -19.33
CA GLU A 201 -20.48 12.30 -20.10
C GLU A 201 -21.16 11.21 -19.28
N TYR A 202 -20.85 11.10 -17.98
CA TYR A 202 -21.37 10.04 -17.11
C TYR A 202 -22.41 10.54 -16.10
N GLY A 203 -22.75 11.83 -16.12
CA GLY A 203 -23.76 12.42 -15.23
C GLY A 203 -23.36 12.47 -13.76
N LEU A 204 -22.07 12.32 -13.43
CA LEU A 204 -21.60 12.34 -12.04
C LEU A 204 -21.54 13.79 -11.54
N GLY A 205 -22.68 14.33 -11.10
CA GLY A 205 -22.79 15.72 -10.61
C GLY A 205 -21.79 16.08 -9.50
N LEU A 206 -21.47 15.12 -8.62
CA LEU A 206 -20.46 15.26 -7.56
C LEU A 206 -19.05 15.59 -8.10
N ALA A 207 -18.77 15.24 -9.36
CA ALA A 207 -17.51 15.58 -10.03
C ALA A 207 -17.46 17.02 -10.53
N ASP A 208 -18.48 17.84 -10.27
CA ASP A 208 -18.39 19.28 -10.52
C ASP A 208 -17.19 19.88 -9.77
N PRO A 209 -16.27 20.58 -10.44
CA PRO A 209 -15.05 21.06 -9.80
C PRO A 209 -15.27 21.96 -8.59
N ALA A 210 -16.37 22.73 -8.53
CA ALA A 210 -16.66 23.60 -7.40
C ALA A 210 -17.18 22.81 -6.18
N GLN A 211 -17.82 21.66 -6.41
CA GLN A 211 -18.26 20.76 -5.34
C GLN A 211 -17.14 19.81 -4.90
N LEU A 212 -16.48 19.17 -5.87
CA LEU A 212 -15.44 18.18 -5.61
C LEU A 212 -14.24 18.78 -4.87
N SER A 213 -13.89 20.05 -5.15
CA SER A 213 -12.76 20.72 -4.48
C SER A 213 -12.89 20.72 -2.97
N GLY A 214 -14.09 20.95 -2.42
CA GLY A 214 -14.31 20.97 -0.97
C GLY A 214 -14.04 19.61 -0.32
N TYR A 215 -14.44 18.51 -0.98
CA TYR A 215 -14.16 17.15 -0.50
C TYR A 215 -12.67 16.81 -0.61
N LEU A 216 -12.01 17.22 -1.70
CA LEU A 216 -10.57 17.02 -1.87
C LEU A 216 -9.78 17.78 -0.80
N ASP A 217 -10.15 19.03 -0.50
CA ASP A 217 -9.53 19.85 0.54
C ASP A 217 -9.69 19.20 1.93
N GLU A 218 -10.87 18.66 2.25
CA GLU A 218 -11.09 17.93 3.50
C GLU A 218 -10.19 16.68 3.61
N VAL A 219 -10.14 15.88 2.54
CA VAL A 219 -9.34 14.64 2.53
C VAL A 219 -7.86 14.96 2.64
N GLU A 220 -7.34 15.93 1.89
CA GLU A 220 -5.94 16.33 1.96
C GLU A 220 -5.55 16.84 3.35
N ARG A 221 -6.40 17.66 3.98
CA ARG A 221 -6.20 18.10 5.37
C ARG A 221 -6.23 16.93 6.35
N THR A 222 -7.13 15.96 6.14
CA THR A 222 -7.28 14.79 7.02
C THR A 222 -6.07 13.87 6.92
N LEU A 223 -5.53 13.66 5.71
CA LEU A 223 -4.37 12.81 5.46
C LEU A 223 -3.03 13.53 5.67
N GLN A 224 -3.08 14.86 5.85
CA GLN A 224 -1.92 15.75 5.94
C GLN A 224 -1.06 15.66 4.67
N VAL A 225 -1.69 15.89 3.52
CA VAL A 225 -1.01 15.86 2.22
C VAL A 225 -0.16 17.11 2.08
N ALA A 226 1.11 16.93 1.67
CA ALA A 226 2.02 18.00 1.35
C ALA A 226 3.06 17.52 0.31
N PRO A 227 3.73 18.44 -0.43
CA PRO A 227 4.85 18.08 -1.31
C PRO A 227 5.98 17.41 -0.53
N VAL A 228 6.55 16.33 -1.07
CA VAL A 228 7.67 15.63 -0.43
C VAL A 228 8.92 16.54 -0.36
N PRO A 229 9.57 16.68 0.80
CA PRO A 229 10.81 17.43 0.97
C PRO A 229 11.93 16.91 0.07
N LEU A 230 12.74 17.81 -0.48
CA LEU A 230 13.85 17.45 -1.36
C LEU A 230 14.87 16.53 -0.68
N GLU A 231 15.09 16.70 0.63
CA GLU A 231 15.94 15.84 1.45
C GLU A 231 15.47 14.38 1.48
N ILE A 232 14.15 14.14 1.44
CA ILE A 232 13.55 12.80 1.41
C ILE A 232 13.59 12.22 -0.02
N MET A 233 13.42 13.07 -1.04
CA MET A 233 13.52 12.64 -2.45
C MET A 233 14.92 12.11 -2.81
N GLY A 234 15.94 12.58 -2.10
CA GLY A 234 17.34 12.20 -2.31
C GLY A 234 17.88 12.63 -3.67
N ARG A 235 19.12 12.24 -3.96
CA ARG A 235 19.85 12.68 -5.16
C ARG A 235 19.14 12.31 -6.47
N ASN A 236 18.45 11.17 -6.51
CA ASN A 236 17.71 10.74 -7.70
C ASN A 236 16.59 11.73 -8.05
N GLY A 237 15.84 12.19 -7.04
CA GLY A 237 14.80 13.20 -7.23
C GLY A 237 15.37 14.54 -7.70
N THR A 238 16.46 15.00 -7.10
CA THR A 238 17.13 16.25 -7.51
C THR A 238 17.63 16.19 -8.96
N LEU A 239 18.27 15.07 -9.36
CA LEU A 239 18.75 14.90 -10.73
C LEU A 239 17.60 14.89 -11.75
N LEU A 240 16.44 14.34 -11.38
CA LEU A 240 15.25 14.36 -12.22
C LEU A 240 14.72 15.79 -12.43
N LEU A 241 14.74 16.63 -11.39
CA LEU A 241 14.36 18.04 -11.50
C LEU A 241 15.31 18.82 -12.41
N VAL A 242 16.62 18.62 -12.26
CA VAL A 242 17.64 19.23 -13.13
C VAL A 242 17.47 18.81 -14.59
N GLY A 243 17.23 17.51 -14.82
CA GLY A 243 16.97 16.99 -16.17
C GLY A 243 15.69 17.57 -16.78
N ALA A 244 14.63 17.70 -16.00
CA ALA A 244 13.38 18.31 -16.44
C ALA A 244 13.58 19.79 -16.81
N GLU A 245 14.32 20.55 -16.00
CA GLU A 245 14.65 21.94 -16.29
C GLU A 245 15.45 22.09 -17.58
N ALA A 246 16.48 21.26 -17.77
CA ALA A 246 17.29 21.26 -19.00
C ALA A 246 16.47 20.95 -20.27
N LEU A 247 15.37 20.23 -20.13
CA LEU A 247 14.43 19.91 -21.22
C LEU A 247 13.27 20.91 -21.34
N GLY A 248 13.21 21.94 -20.50
CA GLY A 248 12.11 22.91 -20.47
C GLY A 248 10.79 22.32 -19.95
N TRP A 249 10.84 21.24 -19.17
CA TRP A 249 9.66 20.58 -18.62
C TRP A 249 9.26 21.14 -17.25
N ARG A 250 7.96 21.14 -16.97
CA ARG A 250 7.44 21.44 -15.64
C ARG A 250 7.51 20.19 -14.76
N ALA A 251 8.27 20.27 -13.68
CA ALA A 251 8.37 19.22 -12.68
C ALA A 251 8.31 19.82 -11.27
N ALA A 252 7.75 19.07 -10.33
CA ALA A 252 7.68 19.44 -8.92
C ALA A 252 7.64 18.18 -8.05
N PRO A 253 8.02 18.27 -6.76
CA PRO A 253 7.80 17.18 -5.82
C PRO A 253 6.32 16.79 -5.76
N ILE A 254 6.07 15.48 -5.90
CA ILE A 254 4.71 14.94 -5.89
C ILE A 254 4.14 15.07 -4.47
N PRO A 255 2.88 15.53 -4.29
CA PRO A 255 2.23 15.53 -2.98
C PRO A 255 2.07 14.11 -2.44
N ALA A 256 2.35 13.92 -1.16
CA ALA A 256 2.22 12.63 -0.49
C ALA A 256 1.73 12.79 0.95
N THR A 257 1.19 11.71 1.51
CA THR A 257 0.82 11.64 2.93
C THR A 257 2.08 11.61 3.79
N HIS A 258 2.50 12.77 4.28
CA HIS A 258 3.65 12.88 5.17
C HIS A 258 3.50 14.11 6.08
N ARG A 259 4.04 14.06 7.30
CA ARG A 259 4.21 15.29 8.07
C ARG A 259 5.52 15.93 7.63
N GLY A 260 5.44 17.06 6.93
CA GLY A 260 6.53 18.01 6.93
C GLY A 260 6.85 18.38 8.38
N VAL A 261 8.14 18.51 8.72
CA VAL A 261 8.54 19.05 10.03
C VAL A 261 8.08 20.51 10.08
N THR A 262 6.90 20.75 10.65
CA THR A 262 6.52 22.08 11.13
C THR A 262 6.48 22.04 12.66
N PRO A 263 7.20 22.95 13.35
CA PRO A 263 7.14 23.06 14.79
C PRO A 263 5.77 23.64 15.21
N ALA A 264 5.20 23.04 16.25
CA ALA A 264 4.09 23.59 17.04
C ALA A 264 2.77 23.89 16.29
N ALA A 265 1.99 22.85 16.03
CA ALA A 265 0.54 22.93 16.28
C ALA A 265 0.06 21.56 16.77
N SER A 266 -0.07 21.44 18.09
CA SER A 266 -0.76 20.33 18.72
C SER A 266 -2.22 20.32 18.25
N ALA A 267 -2.52 19.69 17.13
CA ALA A 267 -3.84 19.17 16.88
C ALA A 267 -4.00 17.96 17.81
N ARG A 268 -4.42 18.24 19.04
CA ARG A 268 -5.00 17.27 19.97
C ARG A 268 -6.23 16.69 19.26
N SER A 269 -6.03 15.68 18.42
CA SER A 269 -7.13 14.87 17.91
C SER A 269 -7.61 13.97 19.04
N ALA A 270 -8.50 14.54 19.86
CA ALA A 270 -9.63 13.90 20.53
C ALA A 270 -9.44 12.45 21.03
N VAL A 271 -8.52 12.22 21.97
CA VAL A 271 -8.74 11.26 23.07
C VAL A 271 -8.14 11.87 24.33
N ARG A 272 -8.94 12.68 25.04
CA ARG A 272 -8.66 12.97 26.44
C ARG A 272 -9.18 11.75 27.21
N ALA A 273 -8.32 10.77 27.45
CA ALA A 273 -8.58 9.76 28.46
C ALA A 273 -8.69 10.51 29.81
N MET A 274 -9.90 10.58 30.37
CA MET A 274 -10.05 10.92 31.78
C MET A 274 -9.74 9.67 32.61
N PRO A 275 -9.04 9.81 33.74
CA PRO A 275 -8.75 8.68 34.60
C PRO A 275 -9.95 8.44 35.52
N SER A 276 -10.61 7.31 35.37
CA SER A 276 -11.29 6.65 36.49
C SER A 276 -11.57 5.20 36.13
N SER A 277 -11.13 4.36 37.05
CA SER A 277 -11.42 2.94 37.23
C SER A 277 -12.87 2.53 36.93
N GLU A 278 -12.99 1.29 36.45
CA GLU A 278 -14.17 0.39 36.45
C GLU A 278 -14.99 0.23 35.14
N CYS A 279 -15.25 -1.05 34.86
CA CYS A 279 -16.22 -1.69 33.97
C CYS A 279 -15.91 -1.93 32.48
N ILE A 280 -15.60 -3.21 32.26
CA ILE A 280 -15.82 -4.08 31.10
C ILE A 280 -17.27 -3.98 30.61
N SER A 281 -17.44 -3.86 29.28
CA SER A 281 -18.71 -3.75 28.52
C SER A 281 -19.57 -2.52 28.88
N THR A 282 -19.89 -1.67 27.90
CA THR A 282 -21.21 -1.01 27.79
C THR A 282 -21.32 -0.16 26.54
N ARG A 283 -22.52 -0.20 25.95
CA ARG A 283 -23.08 0.73 24.96
C ARG A 283 -22.71 2.18 25.28
N CYS A 284 -22.19 2.92 24.30
CA CYS A 284 -22.22 4.39 24.35
C CYS A 284 -23.66 4.86 24.19
N ARG A 285 -24.31 5.28 25.29
CA ARG A 285 -25.54 6.10 25.19
C ARG A 285 -25.15 7.49 24.70
N ARG A 286 -25.92 8.03 23.76
CA ARG A 286 -25.78 9.40 23.21
C ARG A 286 -25.72 10.45 24.33
N PRO A 287 -24.84 11.47 24.25
CA PRO A 287 -25.04 12.71 24.99
C PRO A 287 -26.26 13.44 24.42
N ALA A 288 -27.13 13.95 25.29
CA ALA A 288 -28.19 14.87 24.90
C ALA A 288 -27.58 16.17 24.38
N TRP A 289 -27.87 16.53 23.12
CA TRP A 289 -27.56 17.85 22.58
C TRP A 289 -28.71 18.80 22.90
N PRO A 290 -28.45 20.05 23.34
CA PRO A 290 -29.51 21.03 23.50
C PRO A 290 -30.06 21.42 22.12
N GLU A 291 -31.38 21.32 21.99
CA GLU A 291 -32.15 21.78 20.84
C GLU A 291 -31.81 23.24 20.54
N ARG A 292 -31.39 23.53 19.30
CA ARG A 292 -31.46 24.89 18.75
C ARG A 292 -32.61 24.89 17.74
N GLY A 293 -33.64 25.66 18.08
CA GLY A 293 -34.78 25.91 17.21
C GLY A 293 -34.38 26.65 15.94
N PHE A 294 -35.18 26.37 14.89
CA PHE A 294 -35.36 27.02 13.59
C PHE A 294 -34.35 28.07 13.13
#